data_AF-A0A9R1C6E8-F1
#
_entry.id   AF-A0A9R1C6E8-F1
#
_cell.length_a   1.000
_cell.length_b   1.000
_cell.length_c   1.000
_cell.angle_alpha   90.00
_cell.angle_beta   90.00
_cell.angle_gamma   90.00
#
_symmetry.space_group_name_H-M   'P 1'
#
loop_
_entity.id
_entity.type
_entity.pdbx_description
1 polymer ?
#
loop_
_entity_poly.entity_id
_entity_poly.type
_entity_poly.pdbx_seq_one_letter_code
_entity_poly.pdbx_strand_id
1 'polypeptide(L)' 'MKFGKRLKKQVEESLPGWRDKFLSYKRLKVLVRLVSGSSPHRAVAEAAFVRLLNDEVDRFNAFFLEQEEEFIIRHRVRT' A
#
# COMPACT_ATOMS: atom_id res chain seq x y z
N MET A 1 7.90 -17.03 2.30
CA MET A 1 7.80 -15.91 3.30
C MET A 1 6.36 -15.72 3.79
N LYS A 2 6.15 -15.45 5.10
CA LYS A 2 4.83 -15.25 5.73
C LYS A 2 4.37 -13.77 5.77
N PHE A 3 4.84 -12.93 4.84
CA PHE A 3 4.59 -11.48 4.85
C PHE A 3 3.09 -11.11 4.91
N GLY A 4 2.24 -11.76 4.12
CA GLY A 4 0.81 -11.46 4.12
C GLY A 4 0.11 -11.66 5.48
N LYS A 5 0.59 -12.61 6.32
CA LYS A 5 0.07 -12.79 7.68
C LYS A 5 0.53 -11.66 8.60
N ARG A 6 1.80 -11.25 8.49
CA ARG A 6 2.36 -10.11 9.23
C ARG A 6 1.64 -8.82 8.90
N LEU A 7 1.41 -8.55 7.60
CA LEU A 7 0.70 -7.36 7.16
C LEU A 7 -0.74 -7.32 7.69
N LYS A 8 -1.47 -8.44 7.62
CA LYS A 8 -2.84 -8.51 8.17
C LYS A 8 -2.87 -8.18 9.67
N LYS A 9 -1.94 -8.75 10.44
CA LYS A 9 -1.81 -8.48 11.87
C LYS A 9 -1.52 -6.99 12.13
N GLN A 10 -0.59 -6.39 11.38
CA GLN A 10 -0.28 -4.96 11.51
C GLN A 10 -1.47 -4.06 11.17
N VAL A 11 -2.28 -4.39 10.16
CA VAL A 11 -3.53 -3.69 9.84
C VAL A 11 -4.53 -3.77 10.99
N GLU A 12 -4.68 -4.96 11.60
CA GLU A 12 -5.59 -5.17 12.73
C GLU A 12 -5.17 -4.39 13.98
N GLU A 13 -3.86 -4.31 14.23
CA GLU A 13 -3.25 -3.55 15.34
C GLU A 13 -3.23 -2.03 15.11
N SER A 14 -3.48 -1.56 13.88
CA SER A 14 -3.50 -0.14 13.55
C SER A 14 -4.85 0.51 13.86
N LEU A 15 -4.85 1.85 13.96
CA LEU A 15 -6.05 2.65 14.18
C LEU A 15 -7.12 2.32 13.12
N PRO A 16 -8.41 2.18 13.49
CA PRO A 16 -9.47 1.77 12.57
C PRO A 16 -9.52 2.59 11.28
N GLY A 17 -9.34 3.91 11.39
CA GLY A 17 -9.34 4.84 10.24
C GLY A 17 -8.08 4.83 9.38
N TRP A 18 -7.06 4.03 9.72
CA TRP A 18 -5.83 3.90 8.93
C TRP A 18 -5.79 2.58 8.15
N ARG A 19 -6.73 1.65 8.42
CA ARG A 19 -6.71 0.29 7.86
C ARG A 19 -6.86 0.27 6.33
N ASP A 20 -7.58 1.23 5.77
CA ASP A 20 -7.76 1.45 4.33
C ASP A 20 -6.53 2.10 3.65
N LYS A 21 -5.60 2.64 4.43
CA LYS A 21 -4.37 3.28 3.95
C LYS A 21 -3.23 2.29 3.70
N PHE A 22 -3.40 1.05 4.11
CA PHE A 22 -2.42 -0.01 3.83
C PHE A 22 -2.51 -0.48 2.38
N LEU A 23 -1.36 -0.94 1.88
CA LEU A 23 -1.21 -1.53 0.56
C LEU A 23 -2.21 -2.68 0.33
N SER A 24 -2.86 -2.69 -0.83
CA SER A 24 -3.68 -3.80 -1.34
C SER A 24 -2.84 -5.04 -1.72
N TYR A 25 -2.06 -5.57 -0.78
CA TYR A 25 -1.07 -6.62 -0.98
C TYR A 25 -1.64 -7.88 -1.65
N LYS A 26 -2.87 -8.27 -1.30
CA LYS A 26 -3.53 -9.44 -1.93
C LYS A 26 -3.70 -9.24 -3.44
N ARG A 27 -4.14 -8.06 -3.88
CA ARG A 27 -4.36 -7.75 -5.30
C ARG A 27 -3.03 -7.70 -6.04
N LEU A 28 -2.05 -6.99 -5.49
CA LEU A 28 -0.70 -6.92 -6.06
C LEU A 28 -0.05 -8.30 -6.19
N LYS A 29 -0.19 -9.14 -5.17
CA LYS A 29 0.31 -10.52 -5.19
C LYS A 29 -0.32 -11.38 -6.29
N VAL A 30 -1.62 -11.20 -6.57
CA VAL A 30 -2.29 -11.90 -7.69
C VAL A 30 -1.68 -11.48 -9.02
N LEU A 31 -1.47 -10.17 -9.24
CA LEU A 31 -0.86 -9.67 -10.47
C LEU A 31 0.59 -10.15 -10.64
N VAL A 32 1.40 -10.13 -9.57
CA VAL A 32 2.78 -10.65 -9.60
C VAL A 32 2.82 -12.13 -10.03
N ARG A 33 1.86 -12.94 -9.57
CA ARG A 33 1.77 -14.36 -9.97
C ARG A 33 1.42 -14.53 -11.45
N LEU A 34 0.56 -13.67 -11.98
CA LEU A 34 0.22 -13.67 -13.41
C LEU A 34 1.40 -13.24 -14.27
N VAL A 35 2.19 -12.27 -13.79
CA VAL A 35 3.42 -11.81 -14.46
C VAL A 35 4.53 -12.88 -14.42
N SER A 36 4.66 -13.58 -13.30
CA SER A 36 5.72 -14.57 -13.08
C SER A 36 5.43 -15.93 -13.72
N GLY A 37 4.18 -16.19 -14.12
CA GLY A 37 3.78 -17.43 -14.78
C GLY A 37 3.90 -17.36 -16.30
N SER A 38 3.71 -18.50 -16.98
CA SER A 38 3.63 -18.62 -18.44
C SER A 38 2.32 -18.09 -19.01
N SER A 39 1.79 -16.99 -18.47
CA SER A 39 0.49 -16.46 -18.89
C SER A 39 0.63 -15.74 -20.24
N PRO A 40 -0.26 -16.01 -21.22
CA PRO A 40 -0.32 -15.22 -22.45
C PRO A 40 -0.70 -13.75 -22.19
N HIS A 41 -1.21 -13.44 -20.98
CA HIS A 41 -1.59 -12.09 -20.57
C HIS A 41 -0.51 -11.38 -19.74
N ARG A 42 0.74 -11.85 -19.78
CA ARG A 42 1.84 -11.31 -18.95
C ARG A 42 2.00 -9.79 -19.08
N ALA A 43 2.06 -9.25 -20.31
CA ALA A 43 2.23 -7.82 -20.53
C ALA A 43 1.08 -6.98 -19.96
N VAL A 44 -0.17 -7.47 -20.09
CA VAL A 44 -1.35 -6.82 -19.52
C VAL A 44 -1.31 -6.86 -17.99
N ALA A 45 -0.93 -8.01 -17.41
CA ALA A 45 -0.79 -8.16 -15.97
C ALA A 45 0.33 -7.28 -15.40
N GLU A 46 1.42 -7.08 -16.14
CA GLU A 46 2.53 -6.22 -15.77
C GLU A 46 2.12 -4.75 -15.77
N ALA A 47 1.48 -4.27 -16.84
CA ALA A 47 0.94 -2.91 -16.90
C ALA A 47 -0.09 -2.66 -15.79
N ALA A 48 -0.98 -3.64 -15.54
CA ALA A 48 -1.94 -3.56 -14.45
C ALA A 48 -1.27 -3.54 -13.06
N PHE A 49 -0.18 -4.29 -12.88
CA PHE A 49 0.59 -4.30 -11.65
C PHE A 49 1.27 -2.95 -11.40
N VAL A 50 1.98 -2.42 -12.40
CA VAL A 50 2.69 -1.12 -12.27
C VAL A 50 1.71 0.01 -11.98
N ARG A 51 0.59 0.08 -12.71
CA ARG A 51 -0.44 1.09 -12.45
C ARG A 51 -0.97 0.98 -11.02
N LEU A 52 -1.41 -0.21 -10.61
CA LEU A 52 -1.95 -0.40 -9.27
C LEU A 52 -0.90 -0.09 -8.19
N LEU A 53 0.37 -0.45 -8.41
CA LEU A 53 1.43 -0.17 -7.45
C LEU A 53 1.65 1.34 -7.30
N ASN A 54 1.70 2.09 -8.41
CA ASN A 54 1.85 3.54 -8.36
C ASN A 54 0.67 4.20 -7.63
N ASP A 55 -0.57 3.82 -7.97
CA ASP A 55 -1.77 4.36 -7.30
C ASP A 55 -1.76 4.09 -5.78
N GLU A 56 -1.26 2.93 -5.36
CA GLU A 56 -1.13 2.57 -3.94
C GLU A 56 -0.01 3.35 -3.25
N VAL A 57 1.13 3.56 -3.93
CA VAL A 57 2.26 4.35 -3.41
C VAL A 57 1.87 5.82 -3.26
N ASP A 58 1.19 6.40 -4.25
CA ASP A 58 0.76 7.80 -4.20
C ASP A 58 -0.21 8.03 -3.04
N ARG A 59 -1.19 7.13 -2.84
CA ARG A 59 -2.10 7.19 -1.68
C ARG A 59 -1.36 7.02 -0.35
N PHE A 60 -0.40 6.11 -0.28
CA PHE A 60 0.39 5.90 0.93
C PHE A 60 1.19 7.16 1.27
N ASN A 61 1.88 7.74 0.28
CA ASN A 61 2.64 8.96 0.45
C ASN A 61 1.75 10.13 0.89
N ALA A 62 0.60 10.33 0.25
CA ALA A 62 -0.35 11.37 0.64
C ALA A 62 -0.78 11.23 2.12
N PHE A 63 -1.15 10.02 2.54
CA PHE A 63 -1.51 9.76 3.94
C PHE A 63 -0.37 10.06 4.91
N PHE A 64 0.86 9.62 4.61
CA PHE A 64 2.00 9.87 5.49
C PHE A 64 2.36 11.36 5.59
N LEU A 65 2.29 12.09 4.47
CA LEU A 65 2.50 13.53 4.44
C LEU A 65 1.46 14.27 5.27
N GLU A 66 0.17 13.92 5.16
CA GLU A 66 -0.89 14.51 5.98
C GLU A 66 -0.66 14.26 7.48
N GLN A 67 -0.24 13.03 7.87
CA GLN A 67 0.05 12.72 9.27
C GLN A 67 1.29 13.44 9.78
N GLU A 68 2.33 13.58 8.95
CA GLU A 68 3.55 14.33 9.28
C GLU A 68 3.24 15.82 9.46
N GLU A 69 2.45 16.41 8.57
CA GLU A 69 2.01 17.80 8.66
C GLU A 69 1.22 18.05 9.95
N GLU A 70 0.21 17.21 10.25
CA GLU A 70 -0.55 17.27 11.49
C GLU A 70 0.36 17.16 12.73
N PHE A 71 1.35 16.29 12.68
CA PHE A 71 2.32 16.14 13.76
C PHE A 71 3.16 17.41 13.93
N ILE A 72 3.69 17.98 12.85
CA ILE A 72 4.48 19.23 12.87
C ILE A 72 3.65 20.39 13.40
N ILE A 73 2.42 20.58 12.91
CA ILE A 73 1.52 21.66 13.35
C ILE A 73 1.30 21.59 14.86
N ARG A 74 1.04 20.38 15.40
CA ARG A 74 0.79 20.19 16.84
C ARG A 74 2.01 20.50 17.71
N HIS A 75 3.24 20.27 17.22
CA HIS A 75 4.45 20.28 18.05
C HIS A 75 5.44 21.42 17.75
N ARG A 76 5.37 22.05 16.58
CA ARG A 76 6.35 23.07 16.13
C ARG A 76 5.75 24.47 15.96
N VAL A 77 4.44 24.60 15.81
CA VAL A 77 3.76 25.91 15.71
C VAL A 77 3.38 26.46 17.10
N ARG A 78 3.44 25.62 18.15
CA ARG A 78 3.13 26.01 19.54
C ARG A 78 4.36 26.42 20.38
N THR A 79 5.52 26.54 19.76
CA THR A 79 6.75 27.10 20.36
C THR A 79 7.12 28.38 19.64
#